data_AF-A0A957GNH7-F1
#
_entry.id   AF-A0A957GNH7-F1
#
_cell.length_a   1.000
_cell.length_b   1.000
_cell.length_c   1.000
_cell.angle_alpha   90.00
_cell.angle_beta   90.00
_cell.angle_gamma   90.00
#
_symmetry.space_group_name_H-M   'P 1'
#
loop_
_entity.id
_entity.type
_entity.pdbx_description
1 polymer ?
#
loop_
_entity_poly.entity_id
_entity_poly.type
_entity_poly.pdbx_seq_one_letter_code
_entity_poly.pdbx_strand_id
1 'polypeptide(L)'
;MKKITVLLVLVLSMFLTTAVSAAETPTIYDIAASNPDFDSLTAAVDAAGLKGTLQGSGPFTVFAPTDAAFAALGAAGIDVEATLANVLLYHVVPGKLMASDVLSQGKLNT
;
A
#
# COMPACT_ATOMS: atom_id res chain seq x y z
N MET A 1 54.71 17.42 27.15
CA MET A 1 54.31 16.01 26.98
C MET A 1 53.02 15.83 27.79
N LYS A 2 51.83 16.06 27.23
CA LYS A 2 51.10 15.21 26.26
C LYS A 2 50.80 13.79 26.79
N LYS A 3 50.39 13.58 28.04
CA LYS A 3 50.07 12.23 28.55
C LYS A 3 49.01 12.20 29.67
N ILE A 4 47.91 12.95 29.56
CA ILE A 4 46.76 12.78 30.50
C ILE A 4 45.41 12.72 29.77
N THR A 5 45.32 13.16 28.51
CA THR A 5 44.08 13.09 27.69
C THR A 5 43.70 11.68 27.21
N VAL A 6 44.50 10.65 27.47
CA VAL A 6 44.34 9.32 26.81
C VAL A 6 43.58 8.29 27.66
N LEU A 7 43.31 8.54 28.95
CA LEU A 7 42.85 7.48 29.85
C LEU A 7 41.33 7.38 30.10
N LEU A 8 40.47 8.11 29.37
CA LEU A 8 39.02 7.94 29.53
C LEU A 8 38.22 8.18 28.23
N VAL A 9 38.78 7.76 27.10
CA VAL A 9 38.04 7.63 25.81
C VAL A 9 37.67 6.14 25.56
N LEU A 10 37.84 5.28 26.57
CA LEU A 10 37.70 3.82 26.47
C LEU A 10 36.45 3.28 27.18
N VAL A 11 35.32 3.98 27.10
CA VAL A 11 34.02 3.34 27.31
C VAL A 11 33.25 3.41 26.01
N LEU A 12 33.63 2.47 25.16
CA LEU A 12 32.67 1.59 24.51
C LEU A 12 31.70 2.30 23.58
N SER A 13 32.19 2.66 22.40
CA SER A 13 31.58 2.29 21.11
C SER A 13 30.07 2.00 21.18
N MET A 14 29.31 3.01 21.59
CA MET A 14 27.85 2.95 21.63
C MET A 14 27.42 3.03 20.19
N PHE A 15 27.29 1.84 19.60
CA PHE A 15 26.53 1.49 18.42
C PHE A 15 26.04 2.71 17.65
N LEU A 16 26.87 3.15 16.70
CA LEU A 16 26.34 3.88 15.55
C LEU A 16 25.62 2.84 14.69
N THR A 17 24.43 2.43 15.11
CA THR A 17 23.46 1.75 14.26
C THR A 17 23.10 2.74 13.17
N THR A 18 23.82 2.68 12.05
CA THR A 18 23.32 3.23 10.80
C THR A 18 22.11 2.39 10.45
N ALA A 19 20.92 2.88 10.81
CA ALA A 19 19.68 2.41 10.24
C ALA A 19 19.81 2.58 8.73
N VAL A 20 20.08 1.47 8.05
CA VAL A 20 20.00 1.39 6.60
C VAL A 20 18.55 1.68 6.28
N SER A 21 18.26 2.91 5.87
CA SER A 21 16.97 3.32 5.35
C SER A 21 16.72 2.47 4.11
N ALA A 22 15.95 1.40 4.28
CA ALA A 22 15.39 0.67 3.16
C ALA A 22 14.57 1.69 2.39
N ALA A 23 14.98 2.00 1.16
CA ALA A 23 14.12 2.74 0.25
C ALA A 23 12.88 1.87 0.02
N GLU A 24 11.84 2.12 0.81
CA GLU A 24 10.57 1.42 0.70
C GLU A 24 10.01 1.75 -0.69
N THR A 25 10.01 0.77 -1.58
CA THR A 25 9.20 0.89 -2.79
C THR A 25 7.77 1.12 -2.31
N PRO A 26 7.13 2.25 -2.69
CA PRO A 26 5.82 2.59 -2.17
C PRO A 26 4.87 1.44 -2.48
N THR A 27 4.12 1.00 -1.46
CA THR A 27 3.14 -0.07 -1.63
C THR A 27 1.99 0.41 -2.51
N ILE A 28 1.14 -0.50 -2.97
CA ILE A 28 -0.06 -0.12 -3.73
C ILE A 28 -0.98 0.77 -2.89
N TYR A 29 -1.04 0.52 -1.58
CA TYR A 29 -1.73 1.40 -0.64
C TYR A 29 -1.11 2.80 -0.60
N ASP A 30 0.22 2.91 -0.51
CA ASP A 30 0.90 4.22 -0.43
C ASP A 30 0.72 5.02 -1.72
N ILE A 31 0.72 4.35 -2.88
CA ILE A 31 0.43 4.98 -4.18
C ILE A 31 -1.01 5.50 -4.21
N ALA A 32 -1.98 4.71 -3.72
CA ALA A 32 -3.37 5.13 -3.65
C ALA A 32 -3.55 6.32 -2.69
N ALA A 33 -2.96 6.25 -1.49
CA ALA A 33 -3.03 7.31 -0.48
C ALA A 33 -2.31 8.60 -0.88
N SER A 34 -1.38 8.54 -1.83
CA SER A 34 -0.66 9.72 -2.33
C SER A 34 -1.42 10.45 -3.46
N ASN A 35 -2.51 9.88 -3.98
CA ASN A 35 -3.26 10.44 -5.10
C ASN A 35 -4.65 10.91 -4.65
N PRO A 36 -4.99 12.21 -4.83
CA PRO A 36 -6.26 12.77 -4.41
C PRO A 36 -7.49 12.19 -5.14
N ASP A 37 -7.31 11.48 -6.26
CA ASP A 37 -8.43 10.83 -6.97
C ASP A 37 -8.88 9.50 -6.33
N PHE A 38 -8.20 9.04 -5.26
CA PHE A 38 -8.44 7.77 -4.59
C PHE A 38 -8.78 7.91 -3.10
N ASP A 39 -9.20 9.10 -2.64
CA ASP A 39 -9.50 9.35 -1.24
C ASP A 39 -10.66 8.47 -0.73
N SER A 40 -11.69 8.27 -1.55
CA SER A 40 -12.83 7.39 -1.21
C SER A 40 -12.40 5.93 -1.15
N LEU A 41 -11.47 5.51 -2.01
CA LEU A 41 -10.94 4.16 -2.03
C LEU A 41 -10.12 3.88 -0.76
N THR A 42 -9.23 4.79 -0.37
CA THR A 42 -8.42 4.61 0.84
C THR A 42 -9.28 4.55 2.10
N ALA A 43 -10.29 5.42 2.20
CA ALA A 43 -11.26 5.37 3.28
C ALA A 43 -12.03 4.03 3.32
N ALA A 44 -12.42 3.51 2.15
CA ALA A 44 -13.10 2.22 2.05
C ALA A 44 -12.19 1.03 2.42
N VAL A 45 -10.93 1.06 1.99
CA VAL A 45 -9.92 0.03 2.34
C VAL A 45 -9.63 0.02 3.84
N ASP A 46 -9.53 1.21 4.44
CA ASP A 46 -9.33 1.36 5.88
C ASP A 46 -10.55 0.86 6.66
N ALA A 47 -11.76 1.21 6.23
CA ALA A 47 -13.01 0.72 6.83
C ALA A 47 -13.17 -0.80 6.71
N ALA A 48 -12.71 -1.39 5.59
CA ALA A 48 -12.75 -2.83 5.34
C ALA A 48 -11.58 -3.61 5.99
N GLY A 49 -10.60 -2.92 6.61
CA GLY A 49 -9.43 -3.55 7.21
C GLY A 49 -8.48 -4.22 6.19
N LEU A 50 -8.56 -3.85 4.91
CA LEU A 50 -7.79 -4.48 3.83
C LEU A 50 -6.41 -3.86 3.62
N LYS A 51 -6.05 -2.81 4.37
CA LYS A 51 -4.75 -2.14 4.29
C LYS A 51 -3.56 -3.10 4.33
N GLY A 52 -3.57 -4.06 5.28
CA GLY A 52 -2.50 -5.05 5.39
C GLY A 52 -2.35 -5.96 4.16
N THR A 53 -3.45 -6.20 3.43
CA THR A 53 -3.44 -6.97 2.18
C THR A 53 -2.82 -6.17 1.04
N LEU A 54 -3.16 -4.88 0.92
CA LEU A 54 -2.62 -3.98 -0.11
C LEU A 54 -1.18 -3.53 0.14
N GLN A 55 -0.69 -3.70 1.36
CA GLN A 55 0.71 -3.53 1.75
C GLN A 55 1.53 -4.83 1.59
N GLY A 56 0.89 -5.96 1.29
CA GLY A 56 1.54 -7.26 1.16
C GLY A 56 2.53 -7.32 -0.01
N SER A 57 3.49 -8.26 0.07
CA SER A 57 4.60 -8.38 -0.89
C SER A 57 4.27 -9.22 -2.15
N GLY A 58 3.01 -9.61 -2.35
CA GLY A 58 2.60 -10.42 -3.50
C GLY A 58 2.54 -9.58 -4.80
N PRO A 59 2.74 -10.18 -5.98
CA PRO A 59 2.35 -9.51 -7.20
C PRO A 59 0.81 -9.52 -7.26
N PHE A 60 0.19 -8.36 -7.09
CA PHE A 60 -1.23 -8.16 -7.35
C PHE A 60 -1.43 -6.89 -8.16
N THR A 61 -2.49 -6.89 -8.95
CA THR A 61 -2.92 -5.76 -9.75
C THR A 61 -4.25 -5.29 -9.20
N VAL A 62 -4.34 -4.03 -8.78
CA VAL A 62 -5.57 -3.45 -8.23
C VAL A 62 -6.19 -2.52 -9.26
N PHE A 63 -7.43 -2.80 -9.65
CA PHE A 63 -8.24 -1.90 -10.46
C PHE A 63 -8.88 -0.86 -9.55
N ALA A 64 -8.11 0.17 -9.18
CA ALA A 64 -8.56 1.21 -8.27
C ALA A 64 -9.66 2.10 -8.91
N PRO A 65 -10.90 2.10 -8.39
CA PRO A 65 -11.91 3.07 -8.81
C PRO A 65 -11.52 4.48 -8.36
N THR A 66 -11.80 5.48 -9.19
CA THR A 66 -11.62 6.89 -8.85
C THR A 66 -12.79 7.40 -8.00
N ASP A 67 -12.59 8.53 -7.33
CA ASP A 67 -13.66 9.23 -6.59
C ASP A 67 -14.85 9.58 -7.49
N ALA A 68 -14.62 9.86 -8.78
CA ALA A 68 -15.70 10.05 -9.75
C ALA A 68 -16.55 8.78 -9.94
N ALA A 69 -15.94 7.59 -9.89
CA ALA A 69 -16.68 6.32 -9.95
C ALA A 69 -17.50 6.07 -8.68
N PHE A 70 -16.97 6.43 -7.51
CA PHE A 70 -17.74 6.41 -6.25
C PHE A 70 -18.92 7.39 -6.28
N ALA A 71 -18.70 8.60 -6.80
CA ALA A 71 -19.77 9.59 -6.97
C ALA A 71 -20.85 9.13 -7.95
N ALA A 72 -20.46 8.44 -9.03
CA ALA A 72 -21.39 7.90 -10.03
C ALA A 72 -22.26 6.75 -9.50
N LEU A 73 -21.84 6.04 -8.45
CA LEU A 73 -22.63 4.98 -7.82
C LEU A 73 -23.93 5.50 -7.18
N GLY A 74 -23.96 6.78 -6.78
CA GLY A 74 -25.13 7.43 -6.17
C GLY A 74 -25.50 6.83 -4.79
N ALA A 75 -26.67 7.21 -4.27
CA ALA A 75 -27.19 6.74 -2.98
C ALA A 75 -27.67 5.27 -2.98
N ALA A 76 -27.45 4.52 -4.08
CA ALA A 76 -27.61 3.08 -4.13
C ALA A 76 -26.43 2.44 -3.38
N GLY A 77 -26.46 2.62 -2.06
CA GLY A 77 -25.38 2.31 -1.15
C GLY A 77 -24.89 0.89 -1.31
N ILE A 78 -23.56 0.77 -1.45
CA ILE A 78 -22.88 -0.44 -1.00
C ILE A 78 -23.25 -0.57 0.48
N ASP A 79 -23.87 -1.68 0.85
CA ASP A 79 -24.02 -2.04 2.26
C ASP A 79 -22.61 -2.24 2.82
N VAL A 80 -22.12 -1.17 3.47
CA VAL A 80 -20.70 -0.91 3.76
C VAL A 80 -20.11 -1.91 4.73
N GLU A 81 -20.93 -2.65 5.48
CA GLU A 81 -20.44 -3.54 6.53
C GLU A 81 -20.21 -4.99 6.06
N ALA A 82 -21.06 -5.52 5.18
CA ALA A 82 -20.96 -6.93 4.74
C ALA A 82 -20.38 -7.09 3.33
N THR A 83 -20.54 -6.09 2.47
CA THR A 83 -20.26 -6.24 1.03
C THR A 83 -19.00 -5.49 0.60
N LEU A 84 -18.57 -4.48 1.35
CA LEU A 84 -17.46 -3.61 0.98
C LEU A 84 -16.14 -4.38 0.82
N ALA A 85 -15.78 -5.23 1.78
CA ALA A 85 -14.56 -6.02 1.68
C ALA A 85 -14.54 -6.95 0.46
N ASN A 86 -15.66 -7.61 0.16
CA ASN A 86 -15.79 -8.50 -1.01
C ASN A 86 -15.73 -7.72 -2.32
N VAL A 87 -16.36 -6.55 -2.38
CA VAL A 87 -16.29 -5.67 -3.56
C VAL A 87 -14.87 -5.16 -3.78
N LEU A 88 -14.17 -4.76 -2.72
CA LEU A 88 -12.79 -4.32 -2.82
C LEU A 88 -11.86 -5.46 -3.24
N LEU A 89 -12.06 -6.68 -2.72
CA LEU A 89 -11.32 -7.87 -3.16
C LEU A 89 -11.58 -8.21 -4.64
N TYR A 90 -12.77 -7.95 -5.15
CA TYR A 90 -13.06 -8.14 -6.58
C TYR A 90 -12.25 -7.22 -7.50
N HIS A 91 -11.71 -6.12 -6.97
CA HIS A 91 -10.82 -5.24 -7.74
C HIS A 91 -9.35 -5.69 -7.65
N VAL A 92 -9.03 -6.71 -6.86
CA VAL A 92 -7.68 -7.24 -6.68
C VAL A 92 -7.53 -8.51 -7.51
N VAL A 93 -6.67 -8.45 -8.53
CA VAL A 93 -6.31 -9.63 -9.32
C VAL A 93 -4.94 -10.12 -8.89
N PRO A 94 -4.78 -11.41 -8.52
CA PRO A 94 -3.47 -11.98 -8.26
C PRO A 94 -2.63 -12.01 -9.55
N GLY A 95 -1.37 -11.65 -9.43
CA GLY A 95 -0.42 -11.57 -10.53
C GLY A 95 -0.15 -10.14 -11.00
N LYS A 96 0.92 -10.01 -11.78
CA LYS A 96 1.29 -8.76 -12.45
C LYS A 96 0.71 -8.79 -13.86
N LEU A 97 -0.34 -8.03 -14.10
CA LEU A 97 -0.95 -7.92 -15.42
C LEU A 97 -0.53 -6.60 -16.06
N MET A 98 0.09 -6.70 -17.25
CA MET A 98 0.33 -5.52 -18.07
C MET A 98 -0.91 -5.22 -18.93
N ALA A 99 -1.00 -4.00 -19.45
CA ALA A 99 -2.13 -3.60 -20.30
C ALA A 99 -2.34 -4.55 -21.49
N SER A 100 -1.27 -5.08 -22.09
CA SER A 100 -1.34 -6.08 -23.17
C SER A 100 -1.99 -7.39 -22.75
N ASP A 101 -1.78 -7.81 -21.51
CA ASP A 101 -2.26 -9.08 -20.97
C ASP A 101 -3.76 -8.98 -20.68
N VAL A 102 -4.19 -7.85 -20.11
CA VAL A 102 -5.61 -7.53 -19.85
C VAL A 102 -6.42 -7.54 -21.16
N LEU A 103 -5.88 -6.93 -22.21
CA LEU A 103 -6.55 -6.88 -23.52
C LEU A 103 -6.63 -8.24 -24.21
N SER A 104 -5.71 -9.16 -23.90
CA SER A 104 -5.64 -10.48 -24.54
C SER A 104 -6.53 -11.52 -23.85
N GLN A 105 -6.79 -11.39 -22.55
CA GLN A 105 -7.48 -12.43 -21.77
C GLN A 105 -9.00 -12.32 -21.77
N GLY A 106 -9.58 -11.14 -22.05
CA GLY A 106 -11.04 -10.90 -22.13
C GLY A 106 -11.80 -11.02 -20.80
N LYS A 107 -11.39 -11.91 -19.89
CA LYS A 107 -11.85 -12.05 -18.51
C LYS A 107 -10.66 -12.29 -17.60
N LEU A 108 -10.59 -11.55 -16.49
CA LEU A 108 -9.58 -11.74 -15.44
C LEU A 108 -10.17 -12.57 -14.30
N ASN A 109 -9.32 -13.38 -13.68
CA ASN A 109 -9.70 -14.15 -12.50
C ASN A 109 -9.45 -13.29 -11.27
N THR A 110 -10.49 -12.60 -10.82
CA THR A 110 -10.60 -11.86 -9.56
C THR A 110 -11.05 -12.81 -8.45
#